data_AF-A0A6C0ERH3-F1
#
_entry.id   AF-A0A6C0ERH3-F1
#
_cell.length_a   1.000
_cell.length_b   1.000
_cell.length_c   1.000
_cell.angle_alpha   90.00
_cell.angle_beta   90.00
_cell.angle_gamma   90.00
#
_symmetry.space_group_name_H-M   'P 1'
#
loop_
_entity.id
_entity.type
_entity.pdbx_description
1 polymer ?
#
loop_
_entity_poly.entity_id
_entity_poly.type
_entity_poly.pdbx_seq_one_letter_code
_entity_poly.pdbx_strand_id
1 'polypeptide(L)'
;MTHSFDCKIYNVENGFFMNHVLDTSEKNYVLDFSNKNSFTNIENFVYQVSIFHFKERNLEFDENKYNIEFSIENEYDKFKNDYNKTNKSHPLFSIITFMVNECNPMILTNIDMDCYKYKEIQDENIFICFKPTKNSQIVFDSSKYYGFYKMNENKGKFFKINIWEKCENLKNDIPKYSSNQTCEASEIAISLSEIDVQSETIIYKNMINLFLYEDYEKIESFDNIINKYPENSKIIFNNTVKDFIDITFLQDNYPDIADELYPFINKNTEISFDSTTNRFCKNKIIQNMLSKDVCYWIINECEKFQWEESTYVNYPTYLSIEKMPAILNFLLFISNFWLVEIKKLYNCENINLNINDLFVSKYTKESISEVMNPDCSFLSLNIYLNSNIDYMNGEICFNDNDQKIMIQQGDALIYNGKKMRTKGSVNDGAKYVLVFMLEIIL
;
A
#
# COMPACT_ATOMS: atom_id res chain seq x y z
N MET A 1 -11.09 -17.58 15.68
CA MET A 1 -9.70 -17.86 16.08
C MET A 1 -8.82 -17.07 15.13
N THR A 2 -8.25 -15.96 15.58
CA THR A 2 -7.25 -15.22 14.79
C THR A 2 -6.04 -16.13 14.66
N HIS A 3 -5.79 -16.67 13.47
CA HIS A 3 -4.53 -17.35 13.19
C HIS A 3 -3.43 -16.29 13.27
N SER A 4 -2.80 -16.18 14.44
CA SER A 4 -1.61 -15.35 14.60
C SER A 4 -0.61 -15.77 13.55
N PHE A 5 -0.14 -14.83 12.74
CA PHE A 5 0.94 -15.04 11.79
C PHE A 5 2.19 -15.50 12.56
N ASP A 6 2.35 -16.82 12.68
CA ASP A 6 3.33 -17.46 13.55
C ASP A 6 4.68 -17.54 12.85
N CYS A 7 5.51 -16.54 13.12
CA CYS A 7 6.88 -16.47 12.67
C CYS A 7 7.79 -16.50 13.90
N LYS A 8 8.58 -17.56 14.03
CA LYS A 8 9.54 -17.77 15.13
C LYS A 8 10.96 -17.65 14.61
N ILE A 9 11.85 -17.17 15.46
CA ILE A 9 13.25 -16.94 15.14
C ILE A 9 14.12 -17.71 16.15
N TYR A 10 15.19 -18.30 15.64
CA TYR A 10 16.07 -19.19 16.37
C TYR A 10 17.53 -18.85 16.09
N ASN A 11 18.43 -19.23 16.99
CA ASN A 11 19.86 -19.18 16.76
C ASN A 11 20.41 -20.60 16.61
N VAL A 12 21.36 -20.77 15.69
CA VAL A 12 22.06 -22.04 15.47
C VAL A 12 23.51 -21.92 15.88
N GLU A 13 23.93 -22.73 16.84
CA GLU A 13 25.33 -22.81 17.24
C GLU A 13 26.04 -23.87 16.39
N ASN A 14 26.55 -23.47 15.22
CA ASN A 14 27.40 -24.37 14.42
C ASN A 14 28.47 -23.62 13.62
N GLY A 15 29.59 -23.30 14.29
CA GLY A 15 30.69 -22.54 13.69
C GLY A 15 31.45 -23.26 12.56
N PHE A 16 31.37 -24.59 12.47
CA PHE A 16 32.18 -25.38 11.53
C PHE A 16 31.49 -25.57 10.16
N PHE A 17 30.16 -25.57 10.14
CA PHE A 17 29.37 -25.89 8.95
C PHE A 17 29.34 -24.77 7.89
N MET A 18 29.30 -23.51 8.33
CA MET A 18 28.85 -22.40 7.47
C MET A 18 29.86 -21.97 6.40
N ASN A 19 31.16 -22.19 6.59
CA ASN A 19 32.17 -21.73 5.63
C ASN A 19 32.26 -22.60 4.37
N HIS A 20 31.90 -23.89 4.46
CA HIS A 20 31.97 -24.82 3.32
C HIS A 20 30.72 -24.78 2.42
N VAL A 21 29.61 -24.28 2.96
CA VAL A 21 28.31 -24.24 2.27
C VAL A 21 28.31 -23.15 1.19
N LEU A 22 28.98 -22.01 1.43
CA LEU A 22 28.97 -20.82 0.56
C LEU A 22 29.53 -21.03 -0.86
N ASP A 23 30.30 -22.10 -1.08
CA ASP A 23 30.92 -22.45 -2.36
C ASP A 23 30.02 -23.31 -3.27
N THR A 24 28.87 -23.77 -2.77
CA THR A 24 27.96 -24.57 -3.58
C THR A 24 27.16 -23.69 -4.54
N SER A 25 26.95 -24.18 -5.78
CA SER A 25 26.16 -23.48 -6.80
C SER A 25 24.70 -23.34 -6.39
N GLU A 26 24.04 -22.23 -6.76
CA GLU A 26 22.60 -21.98 -6.65
C GLU A 26 21.79 -23.05 -7.39
N LYS A 27 21.54 -24.16 -6.69
CA LYS A 27 20.75 -25.30 -7.17
C LYS A 27 19.88 -25.77 -6.03
N ASN A 28 18.69 -26.24 -6.39
CA ASN A 28 17.81 -26.90 -5.45
C ASN A 28 18.19 -28.37 -5.37
N TYR A 29 18.11 -28.92 -4.17
CA TYR A 29 18.35 -30.33 -3.88
C TYR A 29 17.18 -30.89 -3.07
N VAL A 30 16.92 -32.19 -3.21
CA VAL A 30 15.99 -32.92 -2.33
C VAL A 30 16.78 -33.88 -1.46
N LEU A 31 16.49 -33.89 -0.15
CA LEU A 31 17.10 -34.77 0.82
C LEU A 31 16.70 -36.24 0.57
N ASP A 32 17.66 -37.14 0.51
CA ASP A 32 17.44 -38.57 0.28
C ASP A 32 17.39 -39.39 1.58
N PHE A 33 16.19 -39.60 2.09
CA PHE A 33 15.99 -40.41 3.31
C PHE A 33 16.41 -41.87 3.20
N SER A 34 16.69 -42.41 2.00
CA SER A 34 17.11 -43.80 1.85
C SER A 34 18.51 -44.08 2.42
N ASN A 35 19.31 -43.03 2.65
CA ASN A 35 20.71 -43.15 3.04
C ASN A 35 21.11 -42.29 4.25
N LYS A 36 20.25 -42.23 5.27
CA LYS A 36 20.47 -41.45 6.51
C LYS A 36 21.83 -41.67 7.17
N ASN A 37 22.30 -42.92 7.16
CA ASN A 37 23.54 -43.30 7.82
C ASN A 37 24.79 -42.75 7.12
N SER A 38 24.65 -42.18 5.92
CA SER A 38 25.74 -41.55 5.20
C SER A 38 25.39 -40.14 4.72
N PHE A 39 24.56 -39.42 5.46
CA PHE A 39 24.33 -38.02 5.19
C PHE A 39 25.65 -37.25 5.17
N THR A 40 25.80 -36.42 4.15
CA THR A 40 26.79 -35.35 4.14
C THR A 40 26.48 -34.34 5.24
N ASN A 41 27.43 -33.45 5.54
CA ASN A 41 27.20 -32.39 6.54
C ASN A 41 25.95 -31.55 6.25
N ILE A 42 25.71 -31.24 4.96
CA ILE A 42 24.56 -30.43 4.55
C ILE A 42 23.27 -31.19 4.74
N GLU A 43 23.24 -32.46 4.34
CA GLU A 43 22.07 -33.31 4.51
C GLU A 43 21.74 -33.55 5.98
N ASN A 44 22.74 -33.79 6.82
CA ASN A 44 22.55 -33.93 8.27
C ASN A 44 22.03 -32.62 8.88
N PHE A 45 22.55 -31.47 8.45
CA PHE A 45 22.06 -30.16 8.87
C PHE A 45 20.60 -29.95 8.48
N VAL A 46 20.27 -30.14 7.21
CA VAL A 46 18.91 -30.02 6.68
C VAL A 46 17.95 -30.93 7.45
N TYR A 47 18.34 -32.19 7.66
CA TYR A 47 17.56 -33.16 8.40
C TYR A 47 17.31 -32.70 9.83
N GLN A 48 18.36 -32.44 10.62
CA GLN A 48 18.21 -32.08 12.04
C GLN A 48 17.41 -30.79 12.23
N VAL A 49 17.67 -29.76 11.42
CA VAL A 49 16.92 -28.50 11.44
C VAL A 49 15.44 -28.73 11.12
N SER A 50 15.14 -29.56 10.13
CA SER A 50 13.76 -29.90 9.79
C SER A 50 13.06 -30.63 10.94
N ILE A 51 13.69 -31.67 11.51
CA ILE A 51 13.13 -32.42 12.65
C ILE A 51 12.85 -31.51 13.84
N PHE A 52 13.77 -30.60 14.15
CA PHE A 52 13.59 -29.61 15.22
C PHE A 52 12.33 -28.76 14.98
N HIS A 53 12.18 -28.18 13.78
CA HIS A 53 11.04 -27.31 13.46
C HIS A 53 9.71 -28.05 13.31
N PHE A 54 9.72 -29.35 12.99
CA PHE A 54 8.54 -30.22 13.11
C PHE A 54 8.08 -30.34 14.57
N LYS A 55 9.02 -30.65 15.49
CA LYS A 55 8.73 -30.77 16.92
C LYS A 55 8.20 -29.48 17.52
N GLU A 56 8.84 -28.34 17.21
CA GLU A 56 8.43 -27.00 17.68
C GLU A 56 7.02 -26.58 17.22
N ARG A 57 6.50 -27.21 16.17
CA ARG A 57 5.15 -27.00 15.63
C ARG A 57 4.15 -28.06 16.08
N ASN A 58 4.55 -28.99 16.96
CA ASN A 58 3.76 -30.15 17.37
C ASN A 58 3.31 -31.01 16.17
N LEU A 59 4.18 -31.12 15.15
CA LEU A 59 3.96 -31.97 13.99
C LEU A 59 4.82 -33.24 14.09
N GLU A 60 4.23 -34.38 13.75
CA GLU A 60 4.97 -35.64 13.63
C GLU A 60 5.65 -35.72 12.27
N PHE A 61 6.96 -35.98 12.27
CA PHE A 61 7.71 -36.14 11.03
C PHE A 61 7.59 -37.57 10.50
N ASP A 62 7.09 -37.71 9.27
CA ASP A 62 7.04 -38.97 8.53
C ASP A 62 7.66 -38.81 7.14
N GLU A 63 8.73 -39.55 6.88
CA GLU A 63 9.50 -39.52 5.64
C GLU A 63 8.73 -40.08 4.45
N ASN A 64 7.70 -40.88 4.73
CA ASN A 64 6.81 -41.38 3.72
C ASN A 64 5.77 -40.32 3.32
N LYS A 65 5.60 -39.28 4.14
CA LYS A 65 4.62 -38.20 3.95
C LYS A 65 5.25 -36.87 3.52
N TYR A 66 6.53 -36.63 3.78
CA TYR A 66 7.18 -35.35 3.48
C TYR A 66 8.39 -35.48 2.56
N ASN A 67 8.62 -34.45 1.74
CA ASN A 67 9.88 -34.22 1.04
C ASN A 67 10.55 -32.97 1.62
N ILE A 68 11.88 -32.98 1.73
CA ILE A 68 12.64 -31.81 2.17
C ILE A 68 13.50 -31.32 1.01
N GLU A 69 13.19 -30.13 0.52
CA GLU A 69 13.97 -29.43 -0.49
C GLU A 69 14.87 -28.41 0.20
N PHE A 70 16.10 -28.21 -0.28
CA PHE A 70 16.98 -27.18 0.23
C PHE A 70 17.83 -26.56 -0.87
N SER A 71 18.23 -25.31 -0.66
CA SER A 71 19.04 -24.52 -1.60
C SER A 71 19.85 -23.45 -0.86
N ILE A 72 20.89 -22.95 -1.53
CA ILE A 72 21.47 -21.64 -1.21
C ILE A 72 20.91 -20.65 -2.21
N GLU A 73 20.41 -19.55 -1.69
CA GLU A 73 19.89 -18.45 -2.49
C GLU A 73 20.60 -17.15 -2.12
N ASN A 74 20.68 -16.23 -3.08
CA ASN A 74 20.97 -14.84 -2.79
C ASN A 74 19.67 -14.12 -2.47
N GLU A 75 19.79 -13.01 -1.75
CA GLU A 75 18.75 -12.01 -1.68
C GLU A 75 18.30 -11.58 -3.09
N TYR A 76 17.02 -11.32 -3.21
CA TYR A 76 16.38 -10.97 -4.47
C TYR A 76 15.54 -9.72 -4.25
N ASP A 77 15.37 -8.93 -5.31
CA ASP A 77 14.81 -7.58 -5.19
C ASP A 77 13.27 -7.58 -5.11
N LYS A 78 12.62 -8.72 -5.38
CA LYS A 78 11.14 -8.82 -5.51
C LYS A 78 10.52 -9.79 -4.53
N PHE A 79 9.46 -9.38 -3.85
CA PHE A 79 8.68 -10.29 -3.02
C PHE A 79 8.24 -11.52 -3.81
N LYS A 80 8.36 -12.69 -3.18
CA LYS A 80 7.93 -13.95 -3.76
C LYS A 80 7.19 -14.79 -2.74
N ASN A 81 6.46 -15.77 -3.25
CA ASN A 81 5.98 -16.90 -2.48
C ASN A 81 6.57 -18.19 -3.07
N ASP A 82 6.57 -19.27 -2.30
CA ASP A 82 7.15 -20.54 -2.72
C ASP A 82 6.15 -21.41 -3.49
N TYR A 83 5.29 -20.80 -4.31
CA TYR A 83 4.28 -21.53 -5.07
C TYR A 83 4.90 -22.37 -6.18
N ASN A 84 4.74 -23.69 -6.10
CA ASN A 84 5.11 -24.58 -7.19
C ASN A 84 3.98 -24.67 -8.21
N LYS A 85 4.17 -24.06 -9.38
CA LYS A 85 3.17 -24.05 -10.47
C LYS A 85 2.82 -25.44 -10.99
N THR A 86 3.78 -26.37 -11.00
CA THR A 86 3.58 -27.75 -11.48
C THR A 86 2.68 -28.52 -10.54
N ASN A 87 2.91 -28.39 -9.23
CA ASN A 87 2.16 -29.10 -8.19
C ASN A 87 0.93 -28.34 -7.68
N LYS A 88 0.79 -27.08 -8.07
CA LYS A 88 -0.23 -26.15 -7.60
C LYS A 88 -0.32 -26.08 -6.07
N SER A 89 0.83 -26.16 -5.41
CA SER A 89 0.93 -26.21 -3.95
C SER A 89 2.08 -25.35 -3.44
N HIS A 90 2.04 -25.06 -2.15
CA HIS A 90 3.12 -24.44 -1.39
C HIS A 90 3.79 -25.49 -0.50
N PRO A 91 5.05 -25.27 -0.07
CA PRO A 91 5.57 -25.99 1.07
C PRO A 91 4.69 -25.73 2.31
N LEU A 92 4.68 -26.68 3.24
CA LEU A 92 4.00 -26.56 4.52
C LEU A 92 4.60 -25.42 5.36
N PHE A 93 5.92 -25.28 5.35
CA PHE A 93 6.65 -24.15 5.89
C PHE A 93 8.06 -24.09 5.29
N SER A 94 8.64 -22.89 5.31
CA SER A 94 9.99 -22.60 4.84
C SER A 94 10.85 -22.15 6.02
N ILE A 95 12.09 -22.61 6.04
CA ILE A 95 13.10 -22.26 7.03
C ILE A 95 14.22 -21.53 6.28
N ILE A 96 14.55 -20.32 6.70
CA ILE A 96 15.67 -19.56 6.15
C ILE A 96 16.73 -19.41 7.24
N THR A 97 17.95 -19.85 6.96
CA THR A 97 19.12 -19.68 7.81
C THR A 97 20.06 -18.65 7.19
N PHE A 98 20.36 -17.59 7.92
CA PHE A 98 21.24 -16.54 7.46
C PHE A 98 22.69 -16.91 7.71
N MET A 99 23.51 -16.94 6.65
CA MET A 99 24.87 -17.47 6.72
C MET A 99 25.93 -16.40 6.98
N VAL A 100 25.56 -15.13 6.76
CA VAL A 100 26.42 -13.94 6.85
C VAL A 100 25.74 -12.85 7.68
N ASN A 101 26.53 -11.92 8.22
CA ASN A 101 26.00 -10.76 8.95
C ASN A 101 25.51 -9.66 8.02
N GLU A 102 26.06 -9.59 6.81
CA GLU A 102 25.71 -8.57 5.82
C GLU A 102 24.52 -9.06 4.98
N CYS A 103 23.35 -9.07 5.61
CA CYS A 103 22.09 -9.37 4.94
C CYS A 103 21.16 -8.16 5.05
N ASN A 104 20.40 -7.92 3.98
CA ASN A 104 19.31 -6.96 4.02
C ASN A 104 18.18 -7.45 4.94
N PRO A 105 17.42 -6.54 5.58
CA PRO A 105 16.26 -6.95 6.37
C PRO A 105 15.26 -7.74 5.54
N MET A 106 14.79 -8.85 6.10
CA MET A 106 13.77 -9.70 5.48
C MET A 106 12.39 -9.20 5.90
N ILE A 107 11.52 -8.96 4.93
CA ILE A 107 10.11 -8.62 5.16
C ILE A 107 9.26 -9.86 4.88
N LEU A 108 8.37 -10.21 5.80
CA LEU A 108 7.32 -11.20 5.60
C LEU A 108 5.95 -10.56 5.76
N THR A 109 4.96 -11.05 5.04
CA THR A 109 3.58 -10.56 5.16
C THR A 109 2.58 -11.70 5.20
N ASN A 110 1.45 -11.52 5.89
CA ASN A 110 0.36 -12.49 5.89
C ASN A 110 -0.53 -12.43 4.63
N ILE A 111 -0.23 -11.54 3.67
CA ILE A 111 -0.91 -11.43 2.37
C ILE A 111 -0.80 -12.75 1.60
N ASP A 112 -1.92 -13.19 1.03
CA ASP A 112 -1.99 -14.37 0.17
C ASP A 112 -1.91 -14.02 -1.33
N MET A 113 -1.97 -15.04 -2.18
CA MET A 113 -1.82 -14.89 -3.62
C MET A 113 -2.90 -14.04 -4.29
N ASP A 114 -4.14 -14.13 -3.81
CA ASP A 114 -5.26 -13.39 -4.41
C ASP A 114 -5.19 -11.91 -4.00
N CYS A 115 -4.97 -11.63 -2.70
CA CYS A 115 -4.78 -10.27 -2.22
C CYS A 115 -3.59 -9.58 -2.92
N TYR A 116 -2.47 -10.29 -3.11
CA TYR A 116 -1.31 -9.76 -3.84
C TYR A 116 -1.64 -9.48 -5.32
N LYS A 117 -2.36 -10.40 -5.98
CA LYS A 117 -2.70 -10.27 -7.40
C LYS A 117 -3.65 -9.09 -7.69
N TYR A 118 -4.63 -8.88 -6.82
CA TYR A 118 -5.66 -7.84 -6.99
C TYR A 118 -5.34 -6.55 -6.23
N LYS A 119 -4.19 -6.46 -5.55
CA LYS A 119 -3.77 -5.32 -4.73
C LYS A 119 -4.77 -4.99 -3.62
N GLU A 120 -5.41 -6.00 -3.07
CA GLU A 120 -6.42 -5.88 -2.01
C GLU A 120 -5.77 -6.04 -0.63
N ILE A 121 -5.11 -4.98 -0.18
CA ILE A 121 -4.45 -4.96 1.12
C ILE A 121 -5.43 -4.43 2.17
N GLN A 122 -5.70 -5.27 3.17
CA GLN A 122 -6.65 -5.03 4.25
C GLN A 122 -5.94 -4.62 5.55
N ASP A 123 -6.66 -4.02 6.49
CA ASP A 123 -6.08 -3.51 7.73
C ASP A 123 -5.55 -4.63 8.65
N GLU A 124 -6.06 -5.86 8.50
CA GLU A 124 -5.58 -7.03 9.24
C GLU A 124 -4.27 -7.59 8.67
N ASN A 125 -3.76 -7.03 7.56
CA ASN A 125 -2.48 -7.45 7.05
C ASN A 125 -1.35 -7.00 7.98
N ILE A 126 -0.40 -7.90 8.22
CA ILE A 126 0.75 -7.66 9.11
C ILE A 126 2.01 -7.84 8.29
N PHE A 127 2.97 -6.96 8.51
CA PHE A 127 4.33 -7.07 7.98
C PHE A 127 5.28 -7.34 9.12
N ILE A 128 6.20 -8.27 8.94
CA ILE A 128 7.26 -8.54 9.90
C ILE A 128 8.57 -8.19 9.21
N CYS A 129 9.30 -7.23 9.74
CA CYS A 129 10.68 -6.99 9.34
C CYS A 129 11.60 -7.68 10.34
N PHE A 130 12.46 -8.54 9.82
CA PHE A 130 13.51 -9.20 10.59
C PHE A 130 14.86 -8.67 10.12
N LYS A 131 15.69 -8.21 11.06
CA LYS A 131 17.08 -7.82 10.81
C LYS A 131 18.01 -9.02 11.09
N PRO A 132 18.34 -9.85 10.11
CA PRO A 132 19.05 -11.10 10.36
C PRO A 132 20.49 -10.90 10.78
N THR A 133 20.96 -11.72 11.71
CA THR A 133 22.39 -11.92 11.99
C THR A 133 22.86 -13.28 11.48
N LYS A 134 24.19 -13.46 11.38
CA LYS A 134 24.76 -14.78 11.06
C LYS A 134 24.25 -15.85 12.04
N ASN A 135 23.85 -16.99 11.48
CA ASN A 135 23.27 -18.16 12.12
C ASN A 135 21.88 -17.97 12.73
N SER A 136 21.22 -16.85 12.47
CA SER A 136 19.80 -16.71 12.78
C SER A 136 18.97 -17.53 11.80
N GLN A 137 17.87 -18.09 12.28
CA GLN A 137 16.88 -18.82 11.49
C GLN A 137 15.52 -18.21 11.64
N ILE A 138 14.79 -18.07 10.55
CA ILE A 138 13.38 -17.68 10.55
C ILE A 138 12.55 -18.78 9.92
N VAL A 139 11.42 -19.12 10.55
CA VAL A 139 10.52 -20.15 10.04
C VAL A 139 9.10 -19.60 9.90
N PHE A 140 8.51 -19.77 8.73
CA PHE A 140 7.24 -19.15 8.34
C PHE A 140 6.43 -20.04 7.41
N ASP A 141 5.13 -19.74 7.30
CA ASP A 141 4.20 -20.37 6.36
C ASP A 141 4.54 -19.98 4.92
N SER A 142 4.85 -20.96 4.07
CA SER A 142 5.31 -20.73 2.69
C SER A 142 4.21 -20.31 1.71
N SER A 143 2.95 -20.32 2.14
CA SER A 143 1.83 -19.72 1.37
C SER A 143 1.90 -18.20 1.34
N LYS A 144 2.74 -17.62 2.19
CA LYS A 144 2.84 -16.19 2.47
C LYS A 144 3.99 -15.56 1.70
N TYR A 145 3.86 -14.26 1.39
CA TYR A 145 4.90 -13.54 0.66
C TYR A 145 6.02 -13.09 1.58
N TYR A 146 7.24 -13.14 1.05
CA TYR A 146 8.42 -12.62 1.71
C TYR A 146 9.42 -12.04 0.70
N GLY A 147 10.23 -11.08 1.14
CA GLY A 147 11.21 -10.38 0.33
C GLY A 147 12.31 -9.76 1.17
N PHE A 148 13.25 -9.09 0.52
CA PHE A 148 14.36 -8.40 1.17
C PHE A 148 14.29 -6.91 0.87
N TYR A 149 14.42 -6.08 1.89
CA TYR A 149 14.42 -4.64 1.75
C TYR A 149 15.85 -4.13 1.56
N LYS A 150 16.14 -3.59 0.37
CA LYS A 150 17.50 -3.21 -0.05
C LYS A 150 18.01 -1.99 0.74
N MET A 151 18.67 -2.22 1.87
CA MET A 151 19.40 -1.17 2.61
C MET A 151 20.85 -1.03 2.11
N ASN A 152 21.47 -2.16 1.79
CA ASN A 152 22.85 -2.28 1.35
C ASN A 152 22.93 -2.78 -0.10
N GLU A 153 23.98 -2.40 -0.83
CA GLU A 153 24.24 -2.90 -2.19
C GLU A 153 24.66 -4.38 -2.22
N ASN A 154 25.21 -4.88 -1.11
CA ASN A 154 25.61 -6.28 -0.99
C ASN A 154 24.37 -7.15 -0.78
N LYS A 155 24.17 -8.11 -1.70
CA LYS A 155 23.16 -9.17 -1.55
C LYS A 155 23.71 -10.27 -0.66
N GLY A 156 23.10 -10.46 0.50
CA GLY A 156 23.40 -11.56 1.40
C GLY A 156 23.08 -12.92 0.78
N LYS A 157 23.73 -13.96 1.31
CA LYS A 157 23.42 -15.37 1.01
C LYS A 157 22.72 -16.00 2.19
N PHE A 158 21.69 -16.80 1.91
CA PHE A 158 20.99 -17.57 2.92
C PHE A 158 20.76 -19.00 2.46
N PHE A 159 20.64 -19.89 3.43
CA PHE A 159 20.34 -21.30 3.23
C PHE A 159 18.85 -21.53 3.49
N LYS A 160 18.14 -22.05 2.50
CA LYS A 160 16.70 -22.24 2.56
C LYS A 160 16.35 -23.72 2.60
N ILE A 161 15.37 -24.08 3.41
CA ILE A 161 14.80 -25.42 3.51
C ILE A 161 13.28 -25.29 3.37
N ASN A 162 12.72 -25.97 2.37
CA ASN A 162 11.29 -26.08 2.14
C ASN A 162 10.79 -27.47 2.54
N ILE A 163 9.77 -27.53 3.38
CA ILE A 163 9.13 -28.78 3.79
C ILE A 163 7.87 -28.97 2.97
N TRP A 164 7.82 -29.99 2.13
CA TRP A 164 6.68 -30.28 1.26
C TRP A 164 5.93 -31.51 1.77
N GLU A 165 4.59 -31.46 1.77
CA GLU A 165 3.81 -32.70 1.76
C GLU A 165 4.08 -33.44 0.45
N LYS A 166 4.31 -34.75 0.52
CA LYS A 166 4.90 -35.55 -0.55
C LYS A 166 4.09 -35.43 -1.82
N CYS A 167 4.74 -34.90 -2.85
CA CYS A 167 4.23 -34.79 -4.20
C CYS A 167 5.19 -35.56 -5.12
N GLU A 168 4.66 -36.43 -5.97
CA GLU A 168 5.47 -37.33 -6.82
C GLU A 168 6.42 -36.58 -7.76
N ASN A 169 6.00 -35.41 -8.25
CA ASN A 169 6.78 -34.65 -9.23
C ASN A 169 8.05 -34.01 -8.66
N LEU A 170 8.09 -33.69 -7.35
CA LEU A 170 9.25 -33.03 -6.72
C LEU A 170 10.54 -33.88 -6.82
N LYS A 171 10.42 -35.21 -6.80
CA LYS A 171 11.58 -36.12 -6.84
C LYS A 171 12.21 -36.28 -8.22
N ASN A 172 11.43 -36.06 -9.27
CA ASN A 172 11.90 -36.31 -10.65
C ASN A 172 12.64 -35.09 -11.21
N ASP A 173 12.31 -33.89 -10.73
CA ASP A 173 12.81 -32.63 -11.31
C ASP A 173 14.01 -32.05 -10.56
N ILE A 174 14.26 -32.47 -9.31
CA ILE A 174 15.30 -31.88 -8.45
C ILE A 174 16.39 -32.92 -8.16
N PRO A 175 17.68 -32.60 -8.43
CA PRO A 175 18.78 -33.54 -8.21
C PRO A 175 18.98 -33.84 -6.72
N LYS A 176 19.48 -35.04 -6.44
CA LYS A 176 20.02 -35.38 -5.12
C LYS A 176 21.37 -34.70 -4.91
N TYR A 177 21.65 -34.27 -3.69
CA TYR A 177 22.95 -33.72 -3.34
C TYR A 177 23.97 -34.87 -3.27
N SER A 178 25.12 -34.70 -3.92
CA SER A 178 26.21 -35.67 -3.86
C SER A 178 27.51 -34.96 -3.55
N SER A 179 28.06 -35.16 -2.35
CA SER A 179 29.39 -34.68 -2.00
C SER A 179 30.20 -35.82 -1.36
N ASN A 180 31.50 -35.88 -1.65
CA ASN A 180 32.38 -36.94 -1.15
C ASN A 180 32.85 -36.71 0.30
N GLN A 181 32.36 -35.65 0.97
CA GLN A 181 32.74 -35.33 2.34
C GLN A 181 31.73 -35.93 3.33
N THR A 182 32.08 -37.10 3.86
CA THR A 182 31.44 -37.67 5.04
C THR A 182 32.09 -37.09 6.30
N CYS A 183 31.29 -36.69 7.29
CA CYS A 183 31.80 -36.26 8.59
C CYS A 183 31.13 -37.07 9.70
N GLU A 184 31.75 -37.08 10.87
CA GLU A 184 31.12 -37.63 12.07
C GLU A 184 29.94 -36.74 12.45
N ALA A 185 28.78 -37.36 12.66
CA ALA A 185 27.55 -36.64 12.98
C ALA A 185 27.72 -35.89 14.32
N SER A 186 27.92 -34.58 14.26
CA SER A 186 27.74 -33.71 15.41
C SER A 186 26.26 -33.34 15.53
N GLU A 187 25.75 -33.34 16.76
CA GLU A 187 24.43 -32.79 17.06
C GLU A 187 24.48 -31.26 16.87
N ILE A 188 23.47 -30.74 16.16
CA ILE A 188 23.30 -29.30 15.95
C ILE A 188 22.48 -28.75 17.11
N ALA A 189 23.09 -27.86 17.89
CA ALA A 189 22.37 -27.12 18.91
C ALA A 189 21.57 -25.99 18.24
N ILE A 190 20.25 -26.10 18.31
CA ILE A 190 19.30 -25.05 17.90
C ILE A 190 18.59 -24.58 19.15
N SER A 191 18.69 -23.28 19.44
CA SER A 191 18.04 -22.67 20.60
C SER A 191 17.04 -21.62 20.13
N LEU A 192 15.90 -21.54 20.83
CA LEU A 192 14.99 -20.43 20.66
C LEU A 192 15.70 -19.16 21.13
N SER A 193 15.85 -18.20 20.24
CA SER A 193 16.37 -16.90 20.62
C SER A 193 15.25 -16.08 21.24
N GLU A 194 15.45 -15.59 22.46
CA GLU A 194 14.66 -14.48 22.97
C GLU A 194 14.97 -13.27 22.09
N ILE A 195 14.09 -13.02 21.12
CA ILE A 195 14.19 -11.86 20.26
C ILE A 195 13.32 -10.78 20.83
N ASP A 196 13.90 -9.59 20.89
CA ASP A 196 13.19 -8.38 21.18
C ASP A 196 12.13 -8.15 20.09
N VAL A 197 10.87 -8.41 20.46
CA VAL A 197 9.73 -8.21 19.57
C VAL A 197 9.24 -6.79 19.77
N GLN A 198 9.45 -5.98 18.75
CA GLN A 198 9.05 -4.59 18.71
C GLN A 198 7.82 -4.45 17.83
N SER A 199 6.95 -3.50 18.16
CA SER A 199 5.75 -3.21 17.37
C SER A 199 5.79 -1.78 16.88
N GLU A 200 5.67 -1.61 15.58
CA GLU A 200 5.58 -0.33 14.91
C GLU A 200 4.25 -0.25 14.17
N THR A 201 3.69 0.96 14.07
CA THR A 201 2.53 1.20 13.20
C THR A 201 3.05 1.70 11.86
N ILE A 202 2.64 1.06 10.76
CA ILE A 202 2.93 1.63 9.43
C ILE A 202 2.11 2.92 9.29
N ILE A 203 2.80 4.04 9.11
CA ILE A 203 2.17 5.36 8.99
C ILE A 203 1.57 5.54 7.58
N TYR A 204 2.07 4.82 6.57
CA TYR A 204 1.68 5.05 5.17
C TYR A 204 1.04 3.81 4.54
N LYS A 205 -0.24 3.91 4.18
CA LYS A 205 -0.96 2.93 3.35
C LYS A 205 -0.20 2.60 2.06
N ASN A 206 0.49 3.58 1.49
CA ASN A 206 1.28 3.40 0.28
C ASN A 206 2.62 2.69 0.50
N MET A 207 3.23 2.73 1.70
CA MET A 207 4.54 2.11 1.92
C MET A 207 4.51 0.60 1.68
N ILE A 208 3.39 -0.05 1.98
CA ILE A 208 3.20 -1.47 1.66
C ILE A 208 3.13 -1.69 0.14
N ASN A 209 2.37 -0.85 -0.56
CA ASN A 209 2.28 -0.92 -2.02
C ASN A 209 3.66 -0.71 -2.65
N LEU A 210 4.46 0.22 -2.09
CA LEU A 210 5.84 0.46 -2.49
C LEU A 210 6.67 -0.82 -2.34
N PHE A 211 6.61 -1.53 -1.20
CA PHE A 211 7.35 -2.78 -1.01
C PHE A 211 6.92 -3.90 -1.96
N LEU A 212 5.60 -4.06 -2.16
CA LEU A 212 5.06 -5.23 -2.84
C LEU A 212 5.06 -5.11 -4.37
N TYR A 213 4.90 -3.89 -4.89
CA TYR A 213 4.59 -3.67 -6.31
C TYR A 213 5.54 -2.72 -7.02
N GLU A 214 6.29 -1.89 -6.29
CA GLU A 214 7.15 -0.89 -6.90
C GLU A 214 8.63 -1.25 -6.73
N ASP A 215 9.43 -1.12 -7.79
CA ASP A 215 10.86 -1.36 -7.76
C ASP A 215 11.56 -0.13 -7.13
N TYR A 216 11.31 0.17 -5.84
CA TYR A 216 11.95 1.28 -5.12
C TYR A 216 13.21 0.83 -4.41
N GLU A 217 14.28 1.59 -4.58
CA GLU A 217 15.57 1.26 -3.97
C GLU A 217 15.62 1.61 -2.48
N LYS A 218 14.98 2.71 -2.03
CA LYS A 218 14.98 3.16 -0.62
C LYS A 218 13.74 3.97 -0.24
N ILE A 219 13.24 3.74 0.97
CA ILE A 219 12.20 4.52 1.64
C ILE A 219 12.83 5.08 2.93
N GLU A 220 13.24 6.35 2.90
CA GLU A 220 14.00 6.97 4.00
C GLU A 220 13.30 6.85 5.36
N SER A 221 11.97 7.01 5.39
CA SER A 221 11.19 6.85 6.62
C SER A 221 11.25 5.42 7.17
N PHE A 222 11.33 4.41 6.30
CA PHE A 222 11.48 3.02 6.70
C PHE A 222 12.91 2.70 7.15
N ASP A 223 13.92 3.25 6.48
CA ASP A 223 15.33 3.18 6.91
C ASP A 223 15.47 3.72 8.34
N ASN A 224 14.86 4.88 8.61
CA ASN A 224 14.87 5.50 9.93
C ASN A 224 14.19 4.64 11.00
N ILE A 225 13.15 3.86 10.66
CA ILE A 225 12.51 2.94 11.59
C ILE A 225 13.42 1.73 11.85
N ILE A 226 13.93 1.07 10.79
CA ILE A 226 14.77 -0.12 10.93
C ILE A 226 16.06 0.20 11.70
N ASN A 227 16.65 1.37 11.49
CA ASN A 227 17.89 1.79 12.14
C ASN A 227 17.73 2.12 13.63
N LYS A 228 16.49 2.32 14.14
CA LYS A 228 16.24 2.47 15.58
C LYS A 228 16.46 1.18 16.36
N TYR A 229 16.36 0.03 15.69
CA TYR A 229 16.38 -1.28 16.32
C TYR A 229 17.71 -2.01 16.05
N PRO A 230 18.23 -2.75 17.05
CA PRO A 230 19.48 -3.50 16.89
C PRO A 230 19.35 -4.64 15.87
N GLU A 231 20.48 -5.22 15.50
CA GLU A 231 20.49 -6.46 14.72
C GLU A 231 19.81 -7.59 15.51
N ASN A 232 19.27 -8.58 14.79
CA ASN A 232 18.46 -9.67 15.34
C ASN A 232 17.14 -9.20 16.00
N SER A 233 16.62 -8.01 15.68
CA SER A 233 15.29 -7.57 16.09
C SER A 233 14.19 -8.04 15.16
N LYS A 234 13.02 -8.32 15.73
CA LYS A 234 11.77 -8.60 15.01
C LYS A 234 10.83 -7.40 15.18
N ILE A 235 10.56 -6.70 14.09
CA ILE A 235 9.68 -5.54 14.09
C ILE A 235 8.36 -5.94 13.43
N ILE A 236 7.27 -5.88 14.18
CA ILE A 236 5.92 -6.14 13.69
C ILE A 236 5.30 -4.81 13.29
N PHE A 237 5.01 -4.69 12.01
CA PHE A 237 4.38 -3.57 11.38
C PHE A 237 2.90 -3.88 11.18
N ASN A 238 2.04 -3.26 11.98
CA ASN A 238 0.60 -3.39 11.81
C ASN A 238 0.16 -2.52 10.63
N ASN A 239 -0.59 -3.10 9.67
CA ASN A 239 -1.34 -2.33 8.69
C ASN A 239 -2.64 -1.78 9.29
N THR A 240 -2.65 -1.43 10.57
CA THR A 240 -3.65 -0.47 11.03
C THR A 240 -3.30 0.82 10.34
N VAL A 241 -3.87 1.04 9.16
CA VAL A 241 -3.88 2.31 8.45
C VAL A 241 -4.47 3.29 9.44
N LYS A 242 -3.59 3.92 10.21
CA LYS A 242 -4.00 5.16 10.82
C LYS A 242 -4.08 6.08 9.62
N ASP A 243 -5.28 6.53 9.28
CA ASP A 243 -5.53 7.79 8.58
C ASP A 243 -4.80 8.99 9.24
N PHE A 244 -4.07 8.75 10.33
CA PHE A 244 -3.24 9.67 11.06
C PHE A 244 -1.88 9.81 10.40
N ILE A 245 -1.82 10.73 9.47
CA ILE A 245 -0.57 11.35 9.10
C ILE A 245 -0.18 12.26 10.26
N ASP A 246 0.87 11.88 10.99
CA ASP A 246 1.37 12.70 12.09
C ASP A 246 1.86 14.05 11.57
N ILE A 247 1.74 15.08 12.40
CA ILE A 247 2.19 16.42 12.07
C ILE A 247 3.70 16.44 11.78
N THR A 248 4.48 15.57 12.43
CA THR A 248 5.93 15.43 12.19
C THR A 248 6.23 15.04 10.74
N PHE A 249 5.49 14.08 10.16
CA PHE A 249 5.65 13.74 8.75
C PHE A 249 5.33 14.92 7.83
N LEU A 250 4.25 15.64 8.11
CA LEU A 250 3.90 16.81 7.32
C LEU A 250 4.96 17.90 7.44
N GLN A 251 5.54 18.08 8.62
CA GLN A 251 6.62 19.04 8.85
C GLN A 251 7.90 18.63 8.11
N ASP A 252 8.21 17.34 8.04
CA ASP A 252 9.39 16.84 7.34
C ASP A 252 9.27 16.95 5.81
N ASN A 253 8.08 16.68 5.26
CA ASN A 253 7.86 16.59 3.80
C ASN A 253 7.25 17.86 3.19
N TYR A 254 6.48 18.60 3.99
CA TYR A 254 5.71 19.78 3.57
C TYR A 254 5.77 20.91 4.62
N PRO A 255 6.98 21.32 5.07
CA PRO A 255 7.17 22.20 6.23
C PRO A 255 6.35 23.49 6.18
N ASP A 256 6.25 24.10 4.99
CA ASP A 256 5.60 25.40 4.79
C ASP A 256 4.07 25.38 4.91
N ILE A 257 3.47 24.19 4.93
CA ILE A 257 2.01 24.00 4.90
C ILE A 257 1.54 22.91 5.87
N ALA A 258 2.45 22.30 6.63
CA ALA A 258 2.17 21.18 7.50
C ALA A 258 1.03 21.49 8.49
N ASP A 259 1.16 22.61 9.21
CA ASP A 259 0.18 23.07 10.19
C ASP A 259 -1.17 23.42 9.54
N GLU A 260 -1.16 23.88 8.28
CA GLU A 260 -2.37 24.22 7.54
C GLU A 260 -3.08 22.98 6.99
N LEU A 261 -2.33 21.94 6.59
CA LEU A 261 -2.85 20.69 6.07
C LEU A 261 -3.35 19.75 7.17
N TYR A 262 -2.64 19.69 8.29
CA TYR A 262 -2.86 18.72 9.35
C TYR A 262 -4.32 18.62 9.83
N PRO A 263 -5.07 19.73 10.08
CA PRO A 263 -6.46 19.65 10.49
C PRO A 263 -7.38 18.99 9.46
N PHE A 264 -7.04 19.08 8.17
CA PHE A 264 -7.83 18.47 7.10
C PHE A 264 -7.49 17.01 6.86
N ILE A 265 -6.32 16.54 7.28
CA ILE A 265 -5.94 15.14 7.12
C ILE A 265 -6.35 14.35 8.35
N ASN A 266 -6.14 14.92 9.53
CA ASN A 266 -6.45 14.28 10.79
C ASN A 266 -7.94 14.38 11.15
N LYS A 267 -8.67 13.27 11.01
CA LYS A 267 -10.11 13.16 11.32
C LYS A 267 -10.49 13.52 12.76
N ASN A 268 -9.54 13.49 13.70
CA ASN A 268 -9.78 13.77 15.11
C ASN A 268 -9.60 15.25 15.48
N THR A 269 -9.18 16.09 14.53
CA THR A 269 -8.99 17.52 14.77
C THR A 269 -10.24 18.27 14.31
N GLU A 270 -10.83 19.07 15.19
CA GLU A 270 -11.89 20.00 14.79
C GLU A 270 -11.31 21.04 13.81
N ILE A 271 -11.89 21.11 12.62
CA ILE A 271 -11.48 22.08 11.61
C ILE A 271 -12.14 23.41 11.93
N SER A 272 -11.34 24.38 12.38
CA SER A 272 -11.76 25.77 12.41
C SER A 272 -11.61 26.39 11.02
N PHE A 273 -12.73 26.74 10.40
CA PHE A 273 -12.73 27.45 9.12
C PHE A 273 -12.55 28.97 9.28
N ASP A 274 -11.77 29.41 10.28
CA ASP A 274 -11.37 30.81 10.37
C ASP A 274 -10.57 31.20 9.12
N SER A 275 -11.21 31.97 8.26
CA SER A 275 -10.71 32.37 6.93
C SER A 275 -9.43 33.21 6.98
N THR A 276 -8.99 33.66 8.16
CA THR A 276 -7.88 34.61 8.26
C THR A 276 -6.50 33.97 8.09
N THR A 277 -6.30 32.74 8.55
CA THR A 277 -4.96 32.13 8.66
C THR A 277 -4.71 30.97 7.70
N ASN A 278 -5.67 30.03 7.54
CA ASN A 278 -5.46 28.84 6.72
C ASN A 278 -5.80 29.09 5.25
N ARG A 279 -4.84 28.88 4.34
CA ARG A 279 -5.02 29.15 2.91
C ARG A 279 -6.06 28.25 2.25
N PHE A 280 -6.23 27.03 2.73
CA PHE A 280 -7.23 26.08 2.22
C PHE A 280 -8.65 26.44 2.66
N CYS A 281 -8.80 27.23 3.73
CA CYS A 281 -10.08 27.81 4.14
C CYS A 281 -10.53 28.99 3.26
N LYS A 282 -9.79 29.41 2.23
CA LYS A 282 -10.20 30.53 1.38
C LYS A 282 -10.90 30.03 0.11
N ASN A 283 -12.12 30.53 -0.12
CA ASN A 283 -12.82 30.33 -1.38
C ASN A 283 -12.12 31.18 -2.45
N LYS A 284 -11.85 30.61 -3.62
CA LYS A 284 -11.17 31.27 -4.72
C LYS A 284 -11.97 31.15 -6.00
N ILE A 285 -11.91 32.18 -6.84
CA ILE A 285 -12.57 32.20 -8.15
C ILE A 285 -11.49 32.30 -9.23
N ILE A 286 -11.52 31.38 -10.18
CA ILE A 286 -10.72 31.45 -11.41
C ILE A 286 -11.65 31.88 -12.54
N GLN A 287 -11.37 33.04 -13.14
CA GLN A 287 -12.20 33.58 -14.20
C GLN A 287 -11.89 32.92 -15.54
N ASN A 288 -12.93 32.71 -16.36
CA ASN A 288 -12.83 32.19 -17.72
C ASN A 288 -12.01 30.88 -17.82
N MET A 289 -12.20 29.98 -16.86
CA MET A 289 -11.56 28.66 -16.86
C MET A 289 -12.03 27.82 -18.06
N LEU A 290 -13.29 28.00 -18.46
CA LEU A 290 -13.84 27.53 -19.73
C LEU A 290 -14.43 28.70 -20.53
N SER A 291 -14.37 28.60 -21.85
CA SER A 291 -15.10 29.51 -22.74
C SER A 291 -16.59 29.14 -22.76
N LYS A 292 -17.45 30.12 -23.05
CA LYS A 292 -18.90 29.92 -23.14
C LYS A 292 -19.29 28.83 -24.14
N ASP A 293 -18.61 28.78 -25.29
CA ASP A 293 -18.86 27.78 -26.33
C ASP A 293 -18.56 26.36 -25.84
N VAL A 294 -17.45 26.19 -25.10
CA VAL A 294 -17.10 24.90 -24.50
C VAL A 294 -18.13 24.51 -23.43
N CYS A 295 -18.58 25.46 -22.61
CA CYS A 295 -19.61 25.19 -21.62
C CYS A 295 -20.93 24.72 -22.26
N TYR A 296 -21.39 25.38 -23.33
CA TYR A 296 -22.59 24.96 -24.06
C TYR A 296 -22.41 23.60 -24.75
N TRP A 297 -21.23 23.34 -25.30
CA TRP A 297 -20.91 22.03 -25.87
C TRP A 297 -21.04 20.91 -24.82
N ILE A 298 -20.46 21.10 -23.62
CA ILE A 298 -20.59 20.14 -22.50
C ILE A 298 -22.07 19.90 -22.16
N ILE A 299 -22.86 20.96 -22.00
CA ILE A 299 -24.30 20.84 -21.71
C ILE A 299 -25.02 20.03 -22.79
N ASN A 300 -24.77 20.36 -24.06
CA ASN A 300 -25.40 19.68 -25.20
C ASN A 300 -25.02 18.21 -25.30
N GLU A 301 -23.79 17.84 -24.92
CA GLU A 301 -23.40 16.43 -24.82
C GLU A 301 -24.09 15.74 -23.64
N CYS A 302 -24.18 16.37 -22.47
CA CYS A 302 -24.84 15.82 -21.29
C CYS A 302 -26.34 15.55 -21.51
N GLU A 303 -27.06 16.46 -22.17
CA GLU A 303 -28.51 16.32 -22.41
C GLU A 303 -28.87 15.15 -23.36
N LYS A 304 -27.88 14.49 -23.97
CA LYS A 304 -28.10 13.24 -24.74
C LYS A 304 -28.26 12.01 -23.85
N PHE A 305 -27.91 12.12 -22.57
CA PHE A 305 -27.93 11.02 -21.61
C PHE A 305 -29.03 11.20 -20.58
N GLN A 306 -29.41 10.10 -19.93
CA GLN A 306 -30.39 10.11 -18.85
C GLN A 306 -29.72 10.52 -17.53
N TRP A 307 -30.20 11.61 -16.92
CA TRP A 307 -29.74 12.08 -15.61
C TRP A 307 -30.08 11.09 -14.49
N GLU A 308 -29.17 10.95 -13.53
CA GLU A 308 -29.29 10.03 -12.40
C GLU A 308 -29.36 10.81 -11.08
N GLU A 309 -29.97 10.20 -10.05
CA GLU A 309 -29.88 10.71 -8.69
C GLU A 309 -28.46 10.55 -8.17
N SER A 310 -27.96 11.59 -7.49
CA SER A 310 -26.59 11.59 -6.97
C SER A 310 -26.48 11.03 -5.57
N THR A 311 -25.35 10.38 -5.31
CA THR A 311 -24.91 10.01 -3.96
C THR A 311 -24.37 11.21 -3.18
N TYR A 312 -24.03 12.31 -3.86
CA TYR A 312 -23.56 13.54 -3.23
C TYR A 312 -24.73 14.45 -2.87
N VAL A 313 -24.91 14.70 -1.57
CA VAL A 313 -26.07 15.44 -1.04
C VAL A 313 -26.25 16.82 -1.68
N ASN A 314 -25.16 17.51 -2.01
CA ASN A 314 -25.20 18.85 -2.59
C ASN A 314 -25.42 18.90 -4.12
N TYR A 315 -25.51 17.75 -4.78
CA TYR A 315 -25.56 17.65 -6.26
C TYR A 315 -26.71 16.75 -6.70
N PRO A 316 -27.97 17.15 -6.53
CA PRO A 316 -29.14 16.26 -6.51
C PRO A 316 -29.29 15.36 -7.73
N THR A 317 -29.03 15.91 -8.93
CA THR A 317 -28.93 15.11 -10.15
C THR A 317 -27.55 15.26 -10.75
N TYR A 318 -26.99 14.15 -11.26
CA TYR A 318 -25.66 14.15 -11.83
C TYR A 318 -25.51 13.18 -13.01
N LEU A 319 -24.45 13.38 -13.77
CA LEU A 319 -23.96 12.51 -14.82
C LEU A 319 -22.45 12.36 -14.65
N SER A 320 -21.99 11.13 -14.38
CA SER A 320 -20.57 10.82 -14.38
C SER A 320 -19.97 11.05 -15.77
N ILE A 321 -18.83 11.75 -15.82
CA ILE A 321 -18.14 12.04 -17.08
C ILE A 321 -17.57 10.76 -17.73
N GLU A 322 -17.39 9.67 -16.99
CA GLU A 322 -16.92 8.39 -17.54
C GLU A 322 -17.84 7.84 -18.64
N LYS A 323 -19.13 8.15 -18.56
CA LYS A 323 -20.14 7.78 -19.58
C LYS A 323 -20.04 8.63 -20.85
N MET A 324 -19.21 9.66 -20.86
CA MET A 324 -19.10 10.68 -21.92
C MET A 324 -17.64 10.84 -22.39
N PRO A 325 -17.12 9.89 -23.21
CA PRO A 325 -15.70 9.85 -23.58
C PRO A 325 -15.15 11.13 -24.21
N ALA A 326 -15.97 11.84 -24.99
CA ALA A 326 -15.56 13.10 -25.61
C ALA A 326 -15.25 14.18 -24.58
N ILE A 327 -16.10 14.31 -23.55
CA ILE A 327 -15.91 15.25 -22.45
C ILE A 327 -14.76 14.76 -21.55
N LEU A 328 -14.71 13.47 -21.23
CA LEU A 328 -13.65 12.89 -20.40
C LEU A 328 -12.26 13.17 -20.98
N ASN A 329 -12.06 12.82 -22.26
CA ASN A 329 -10.76 12.99 -22.92
C ASN A 329 -10.34 14.46 -22.98
N PHE A 330 -11.30 15.35 -23.24
CA PHE A 330 -11.05 16.80 -23.17
C PHE A 330 -10.61 17.18 -21.75
N LEU A 331 -11.40 16.87 -20.72
CA LEU A 331 -11.12 17.27 -19.35
C LEU A 331 -9.80 16.68 -18.81
N LEU A 332 -9.45 15.44 -19.14
CA LEU A 332 -8.16 14.84 -18.76
C LEU A 332 -6.97 15.55 -19.40
N PHE A 333 -7.11 16.05 -20.63
CA PHE A 333 -6.06 16.81 -21.29
C PHE A 333 -5.81 18.16 -20.60
N ILE A 334 -6.88 18.89 -20.27
CA ILE A 334 -6.80 20.26 -19.73
C ILE A 334 -6.63 20.28 -18.20
N SER A 335 -7.05 19.23 -17.49
CA SER A 335 -6.93 19.16 -16.02
C SER A 335 -5.49 19.26 -15.53
N ASN A 336 -4.51 18.73 -16.27
CA ASN A 336 -3.10 18.87 -15.92
C ASN A 336 -2.67 20.34 -15.78
N PHE A 337 -3.14 21.19 -16.70
CA PHE A 337 -2.87 22.64 -16.63
C PHE A 337 -3.60 23.26 -15.43
N TRP A 338 -4.86 22.90 -15.22
CA TRP A 338 -5.66 23.41 -14.10
C TRP A 338 -5.11 23.02 -12.73
N LEU A 339 -4.66 21.78 -12.55
CA LEU A 339 -4.06 21.33 -11.29
C LEU A 339 -2.79 22.13 -10.97
N VAL A 340 -1.98 22.48 -11.97
CA VAL A 340 -0.82 23.37 -11.78
C VAL A 340 -1.25 24.76 -11.30
N GLU A 341 -2.27 25.35 -11.92
CA GLU A 341 -2.77 26.67 -11.52
C GLU A 341 -3.42 26.65 -10.13
N ILE A 342 -4.14 25.59 -9.78
CA ILE A 342 -4.70 25.39 -8.43
C ILE A 342 -3.59 25.31 -7.39
N LYS A 343 -2.52 24.54 -7.65
CA LYS A 343 -1.38 24.45 -6.74
C LYS A 343 -0.72 25.81 -6.50
N LYS A 344 -0.48 26.59 -7.56
CA LYS A 344 0.04 27.96 -7.44
C LYS A 344 -0.91 28.87 -6.64
N LEU A 345 -2.20 28.75 -6.89
CA LEU A 345 -3.22 29.55 -6.23
C LEU A 345 -3.24 29.31 -4.71
N TYR A 346 -2.99 28.08 -4.27
CA TYR A 346 -2.83 27.72 -2.85
C TYR A 346 -1.36 27.69 -2.40
N ASN A 347 -0.39 28.12 -3.22
CA ASN A 347 1.04 28.10 -2.90
C ASN A 347 1.47 26.73 -2.31
N CYS A 348 1.11 25.65 -3.01
CA CYS A 348 1.31 24.26 -2.60
C CYS A 348 1.84 23.37 -3.74
N GLU A 349 2.80 23.89 -4.49
CA GLU A 349 3.39 23.26 -5.68
C GLU A 349 3.94 21.85 -5.43
N ASN A 350 4.42 21.59 -4.21
CA ASN A 350 5.00 20.32 -3.81
C ASN A 350 3.95 19.25 -3.44
N ILE A 351 2.67 19.61 -3.29
CA ILE A 351 1.61 18.65 -3.00
C ILE A 351 1.15 17.98 -4.29
N ASN A 352 0.91 16.67 -4.27
CA ASN A 352 0.20 15.99 -5.36
C ASN A 352 -1.32 16.07 -5.17
N LEU A 353 -2.03 16.55 -6.19
CA LEU A 353 -3.48 16.59 -6.23
C LEU A 353 -3.97 15.54 -7.22
N ASN A 354 -4.98 14.78 -6.83
CA ASN A 354 -5.64 13.81 -7.67
C ASN A 354 -7.12 14.15 -7.83
N ILE A 355 -7.68 13.85 -9.00
CA ILE A 355 -9.12 13.95 -9.24
C ILE A 355 -9.73 12.63 -8.78
N ASN A 356 -10.45 12.68 -7.67
CA ASN A 356 -11.14 11.52 -7.11
C ASN A 356 -12.46 11.23 -7.84
N ASP A 357 -13.18 12.28 -8.21
CA ASP A 357 -14.40 12.16 -9.03
C ASP A 357 -14.60 13.38 -9.93
N LEU A 358 -15.30 13.16 -11.05
CA LEU A 358 -15.57 14.13 -12.09
C LEU A 358 -16.96 13.91 -12.72
N PHE A 359 -17.85 14.88 -12.55
CA PHE A 359 -19.22 14.78 -13.02
C PHE A 359 -19.83 16.14 -13.36
N VAL A 360 -20.95 16.12 -14.10
CA VAL A 360 -21.81 17.31 -14.28
C VAL A 360 -23.05 17.16 -13.43
N SER A 361 -23.43 18.20 -12.70
CA SER A 361 -24.66 18.26 -11.93
C SER A 361 -25.65 19.25 -12.54
N LYS A 362 -26.93 18.90 -12.49
CA LYS A 362 -28.07 19.72 -12.92
C LYS A 362 -28.95 20.06 -11.72
N TYR A 363 -29.25 21.34 -11.58
CA TYR A 363 -30.14 21.87 -10.55
C TYR A 363 -31.41 22.39 -11.21
N THR A 364 -32.55 22.00 -10.65
CA THR A 364 -33.89 22.44 -11.07
C THR A 364 -34.66 22.94 -9.86
N LYS A 365 -35.90 23.41 -10.07
CA LYS A 365 -36.80 23.83 -8.97
C LYS A 365 -37.06 22.75 -7.91
N GLU A 366 -36.93 21.47 -8.28
CA GLU A 366 -37.14 20.34 -7.36
C GLU A 366 -35.93 20.15 -6.41
N SER A 367 -34.81 20.78 -6.72
CA SER A 367 -33.55 20.67 -5.98
C SER A 367 -33.44 21.62 -4.77
N ILE A 368 -34.52 22.34 -4.42
CA ILE A 368 -34.46 23.40 -3.41
C ILE A 368 -34.21 22.82 -2.02
N SER A 369 -33.06 23.20 -1.44
CA SER A 369 -32.72 22.94 -0.05
C SER A 369 -31.81 24.03 0.51
N GLU A 370 -32.13 24.49 1.71
CA GLU A 370 -31.28 25.39 2.50
C GLU A 370 -30.35 24.62 3.45
N VAL A 371 -30.46 23.28 3.49
CA VAL A 371 -29.60 22.44 4.33
C VAL A 371 -28.18 22.53 3.81
N MET A 372 -27.27 22.96 4.68
CA MET A 372 -25.86 23.00 4.37
C MET A 372 -25.23 21.63 4.60
N ASN A 373 -24.40 21.16 3.65
CA ASN A 373 -23.67 19.90 3.75
C ASN A 373 -22.23 20.10 3.24
N PRO A 374 -21.27 19.24 3.63
CA PRO A 374 -19.97 19.20 3.00
C PRO A 374 -20.04 18.39 1.69
N ASP A 375 -19.04 18.57 0.83
CA ASP A 375 -18.88 17.82 -0.42
C ASP A 375 -18.06 16.54 -0.27
N CYS A 376 -17.50 16.31 0.92
CA CYS A 376 -16.71 15.12 1.27
C CYS A 376 -15.43 14.94 0.42
N SER A 377 -14.82 16.05 -0.02
CA SER A 377 -13.49 16.05 -0.62
C SER A 377 -12.51 16.98 0.10
N PHE A 378 -11.21 16.91 -0.19
CA PHE A 378 -10.26 17.92 0.28
C PHE A 378 -10.53 19.29 -0.38
N LEU A 379 -10.49 19.37 -1.71
CA LEU A 379 -10.93 20.55 -2.47
C LEU A 379 -12.07 20.17 -3.41
N SER A 380 -12.98 21.09 -3.64
CA SER A 380 -14.03 20.98 -4.66
C SER A 380 -13.86 22.14 -5.63
N LEU A 381 -13.86 21.82 -6.92
CA LEU A 381 -13.80 22.79 -8.01
C LEU A 381 -15.10 22.71 -8.81
N ASN A 382 -15.88 23.78 -8.77
CA ASN A 382 -17.18 23.89 -9.45
C ASN A 382 -17.08 24.91 -10.60
N ILE A 383 -17.19 24.45 -11.83
CA ILE A 383 -17.20 25.30 -13.04
C ILE A 383 -18.65 25.48 -13.51
N TYR A 384 -19.10 26.73 -13.59
CA TYR A 384 -20.48 27.03 -13.98
C TYR A 384 -20.63 26.99 -15.50
N LEU A 385 -21.56 26.18 -16.00
CA LEU A 385 -21.64 25.88 -17.44
C LEU A 385 -22.67 26.76 -18.18
N ASN A 386 -23.62 27.37 -17.49
CA ASN A 386 -24.60 28.25 -18.12
C ASN A 386 -24.77 29.58 -17.38
N SER A 387 -25.44 30.54 -18.05
CA SER A 387 -25.57 31.90 -17.55
C SER A 387 -26.66 31.98 -16.49
N ASN A 388 -26.53 32.93 -15.56
CA ASN A 388 -27.60 33.31 -14.62
C ASN A 388 -28.83 33.92 -15.30
N ILE A 389 -28.83 34.09 -16.63
CA ILE A 389 -30.03 34.43 -17.42
C ILE A 389 -30.90 33.17 -17.61
N ASP A 390 -30.29 31.98 -17.59
CA ASP A 390 -30.96 30.69 -17.85
C ASP A 390 -31.66 30.12 -16.60
N TYR A 391 -31.47 30.74 -15.43
CA TYR A 391 -32.07 30.31 -14.16
C TYR A 391 -32.20 31.48 -13.18
N MET A 392 -33.11 31.37 -12.21
CA MET A 392 -33.25 32.34 -11.11
C MET A 392 -32.63 31.83 -9.81
N ASN A 393 -31.92 32.72 -9.09
CA ASN A 393 -31.07 32.44 -7.93
C ASN A 393 -29.83 31.61 -8.28
N GLY A 394 -29.47 30.61 -7.48
CA GLY A 394 -28.33 29.73 -7.72
C GLY A 394 -27.04 30.11 -7.00
N GLU A 395 -27.09 31.09 -6.09
CA GLU A 395 -25.96 31.48 -5.25
C GLU A 395 -25.62 30.38 -4.23
N ILE A 396 -24.32 30.18 -3.98
CA ILE A 396 -23.84 29.27 -2.93
C ILE A 396 -23.55 30.10 -1.68
N CYS A 397 -24.01 29.63 -0.53
CA CYS A 397 -23.66 30.18 0.79
C CYS A 397 -22.80 29.17 1.54
N PHE A 398 -21.82 29.65 2.30
CA PHE A 398 -20.99 28.83 3.18
C PHE A 398 -21.31 29.16 4.65
N ASN A 399 -21.03 28.25 5.57
CA ASN A 399 -21.29 28.47 6.99
C ASN A 399 -20.28 29.41 7.68
N ASP A 400 -19.12 29.63 7.07
CA ASP A 400 -18.04 30.48 7.58
C ASP A 400 -18.17 31.94 7.13
N ASN A 401 -19.10 32.24 6.22
CA ASN A 401 -19.33 33.58 5.70
C ASN A 401 -20.77 33.72 5.17
N ASP A 402 -21.48 34.74 5.64
CA ASP A 402 -22.85 35.07 5.20
C ASP A 402 -22.93 35.58 3.74
N GLN A 403 -21.79 35.74 3.06
CA GLN A 403 -21.76 36.16 1.66
C GLN A 403 -22.31 35.08 0.72
N LYS A 404 -23.33 35.48 -0.04
CA LYS A 404 -23.84 34.73 -1.19
C LYS A 404 -22.86 34.87 -2.36
N ILE A 405 -22.35 33.75 -2.84
CA ILE A 405 -21.41 33.73 -3.97
C ILE A 405 -22.18 33.38 -5.25
N MET A 406 -22.18 34.31 -6.21
CA MET A 406 -22.68 34.10 -7.56
C MET A 406 -21.51 33.99 -8.53
N ILE A 407 -21.48 32.91 -9.32
CA ILE A 407 -20.41 32.61 -10.26
C ILE A 407 -20.92 32.80 -11.70
N GLN A 408 -20.08 33.36 -12.57
CA GLN A 408 -20.42 33.56 -13.97
C GLN A 408 -20.17 32.31 -14.80
N GLN A 409 -20.81 32.19 -15.96
CA GLN A 409 -20.56 31.10 -16.90
C GLN A 409 -19.08 31.06 -17.30
N GLY A 410 -18.47 29.88 -17.22
CA GLY A 410 -17.07 29.64 -17.55
C GLY A 410 -16.10 29.91 -16.40
N ASP A 411 -16.54 30.60 -15.35
CA ASP A 411 -15.76 30.78 -14.13
C ASP A 411 -15.83 29.54 -13.26
N ALA A 412 -14.80 29.38 -12.44
CA ALA A 412 -14.70 28.27 -11.50
C ALA A 412 -14.56 28.76 -10.06
N LEU A 413 -15.33 28.14 -9.17
CA LEU A 413 -15.24 28.34 -7.73
C LEU A 413 -14.51 27.16 -7.10
N ILE A 414 -13.42 27.44 -6.39
CA ILE A 414 -12.63 26.44 -5.64
C ILE A 414 -12.77 26.73 -4.16
N TYR A 415 -13.02 25.68 -3.38
CA TYR A 415 -13.15 25.75 -1.94
C TYR A 415 -12.79 24.40 -1.31
N ASN A 416 -12.61 24.38 0.00
CA ASN A 416 -12.39 23.14 0.73
C ASN A 416 -13.69 22.34 0.84
N GLY A 417 -13.67 21.08 0.41
CA GLY A 417 -14.86 20.22 0.34
C GLY A 417 -15.42 19.82 1.71
N LYS A 418 -14.70 20.08 2.81
CA LYS A 418 -15.19 19.88 4.18
C LYS A 418 -15.99 21.06 4.72
N LYS A 419 -16.02 22.19 4.02
CA LYS A 419 -16.87 23.32 4.39
C LYS A 419 -18.34 23.00 4.18
N MET A 420 -19.19 23.44 5.11
CA MET A 420 -20.62 23.32 4.95
C MET A 420 -21.12 24.40 3.99
N ARG A 421 -21.86 24.00 2.96
CA ARG A 421 -22.45 24.93 2.00
C ARG A 421 -23.85 24.54 1.59
N THR A 422 -24.60 25.49 1.06
CA THR A 422 -25.90 25.22 0.42
C THR A 422 -25.70 24.57 -0.96
N LYS A 423 -26.76 23.92 -1.48
CA LYS A 423 -26.76 23.31 -2.83
C LYS A 423 -26.66 24.34 -3.96
N GLY A 424 -26.92 25.61 -3.68
CA GLY A 424 -27.10 26.64 -4.70
C GLY A 424 -28.35 26.42 -5.54
N SER A 425 -29.47 26.15 -4.87
CA SER A 425 -30.77 25.85 -5.47
C SER A 425 -31.25 26.93 -6.44
N VAL A 426 -32.02 26.53 -7.45
CA VAL A 426 -32.65 27.44 -8.41
C VAL A 426 -34.16 27.44 -8.24
N ASN A 427 -34.79 28.61 -8.38
CA ASN A 427 -36.25 28.73 -8.26
C ASN A 427 -36.98 28.50 -9.59
N ASP A 428 -36.31 28.81 -10.69
CA ASP A 428 -36.79 28.67 -12.05
C ASP A 428 -35.61 28.41 -13.00
N GLY A 429 -35.88 27.75 -14.12
CA GLY A 429 -34.87 27.32 -15.09
C GLY A 429 -34.02 26.12 -14.63
N ALA A 430 -32.85 25.95 -15.25
CA ALA A 430 -31.90 24.89 -14.94
C ALA A 430 -30.48 25.44 -14.85
N LYS A 431 -29.74 25.04 -13.82
CA LYS A 431 -28.31 25.39 -13.65
C LYS A 431 -27.46 24.14 -13.83
N TYR A 432 -26.38 24.25 -14.60
CA TYR A 432 -25.43 23.17 -14.87
C TYR A 432 -24.06 23.52 -14.30
N VAL A 433 -23.45 22.58 -13.58
CA VAL A 433 -22.14 22.75 -12.95
C VAL A 433 -21.28 21.54 -13.24
N LEU A 434 -20.08 21.74 -13.78
CA LEU A 434 -19.05 20.71 -13.88
C LEU A 434 -18.25 20.69 -12.58
N VAL A 435 -18.11 19.51 -11.99
CA VAL A 435 -17.61 19.33 -10.62
C VAL A 435 -16.38 18.41 -10.65
N PHE A 436 -15.31 18.88 -10.01
CA PHE A 436 -14.13 18.08 -9.72
C PHE A 436 -13.99 17.92 -8.20
N MET A 437 -13.96 16.68 -7.74
CA MET A 437 -13.59 16.35 -6.37
C MET A 437 -12.10 16.05 -6.32
N LEU A 438 -11.33 16.90 -5.64
CA LEU A 438 -9.88 16.82 -5.59
C LEU A 438 -9.43 16.31 -4.22
N GLU A 439 -8.53 15.35 -4.23
CA GLU A 439 -7.88 14.80 -3.04
C GLU A 439 -6.39 15.10 -3.05
N ILE A 440 -5.82 15.23 -1.85
CA ILE A 440 -4.36 15.25 -1.70
C ILE A 440 -3.84 13.82 -1.66
N ILE A 441 -2.77 13.57 -2.43
CA ILE A 441 -1.91 12.41 -2.27
C ILE A 441 -0.64 12.89 -1.56
N LEU A 442 -0.45 12.41 -0.33
CA LEU A 442 0.71 12.74 0.51
C LEU A 442 1.85 11.75 0.39
#